data_AF-A0AAE0A4Y3-F1
#
_entry.id   AF-A0AAE0A4Y3-F1
#
_cell.length_a   1.000
_cell.length_b   1.000
_cell.length_c   1.000
_cell.angle_alpha   90.00
_cell.angle_beta   90.00
_cell.angle_gamma   90.00
#
_symmetry.space_group_name_H-M   'P 1'
#
loop_
_entity.id
_entity.type
_entity.pdbx_description
1 polymer ?
#
loop_
_entity_poly.entity_id
_entity_poly.type
_entity_poly.pdbx_seq_one_letter_code
_entity_poly.pdbx_strand_id
1 'polypeptide(L)'
;MKQFNLGPNGGILTSLNLLMRYKVLFGKVVSLIAKRADQLDYVLVDTPGAIIITEAFASTFPTIVTYVVYTPRSASPTTFMGNMLYACSILYKTRVPLVLAFNKIDVSQREFALESHNAFTVAGQSEKDFANFRGSLNDERLESYLSRFGNSEGSFR
;
A
#
# COMPACT_ATOMS: atom_id res chain seq x y z
N MET A 1 -1.82 -25.74 2.36
CA MET A 1 -1.20 -25.53 3.68
C MET A 1 -1.93 -26.20 4.85
N LYS A 2 -2.82 -27.19 4.63
CA LYS A 2 -3.52 -27.92 5.70
C LYS A 2 -2.54 -28.61 6.69
N GLN A 3 -1.39 -29.08 6.19
CA GLN A 3 -0.32 -29.69 6.98
C GLN A 3 0.36 -28.75 8.00
N PHE A 4 0.23 -27.42 7.83
CA PHE A 4 0.78 -26.43 8.77
C PHE A 4 -0.32 -25.76 9.62
N ASN A 5 -1.57 -26.20 9.49
CA ASN A 5 -2.72 -25.65 10.19
C ASN A 5 -2.92 -24.12 10.00
N LEU A 6 -2.45 -23.58 8.86
CA LEU A 6 -2.57 -22.16 8.52
C LEU A 6 -3.79 -21.90 7.63
N GLY A 7 -4.58 -20.88 7.98
CA GLY A 7 -5.60 -20.31 7.11
C GLY A 7 -4.99 -19.52 5.93
N PRO A 8 -5.80 -19.07 4.94
CA PRO A 8 -5.30 -18.40 3.74
C PRO A 8 -4.39 -17.19 4.03
N ASN A 9 -4.81 -16.30 4.93
CA ASN A 9 -4.01 -15.13 5.33
C ASN A 9 -2.75 -15.52 6.11
N GLY A 10 -2.84 -16.55 6.96
CA GLY A 10 -1.69 -17.11 7.67
C GLY A 10 -0.65 -17.68 6.70
N GLY A 11 -1.11 -18.34 5.63
CA GLY A 11 -0.24 -18.84 4.58
C GLY A 11 0.52 -17.75 3.84
N ILE A 12 -0.17 -16.68 3.42
CA ILE A 12 0.44 -15.52 2.74
C ILE A 12 1.48 -14.86 3.65
N LEU A 13 1.13 -14.58 4.90
CA LEU A 13 2.04 -13.98 5.87
C LEU A 13 3.23 -14.88 6.16
N THR A 14 3.04 -16.19 6.33
CA THR A 14 4.14 -17.13 6.52
C THR A 14 5.06 -17.18 5.30
N SER A 15 4.52 -17.23 4.07
CA SER A 15 5.33 -17.21 2.85
C SER A 15 6.13 -15.92 2.70
N LEU A 16 5.52 -14.76 2.96
CA LEU A 16 6.20 -13.47 2.98
C LEU A 16 7.28 -13.40 4.06
N ASN A 17 6.96 -13.87 5.27
CA ASN A 17 7.90 -13.91 6.37
C ASN A 17 9.07 -14.85 6.07
N LEU A 18 8.86 -16.00 5.43
CA LEU A 18 9.96 -16.87 5.02
C LEU A 18 10.83 -16.17 3.96
N LEU A 19 10.22 -15.53 2.97
CA LEU A 19 10.94 -14.79 1.93
C LEU A 19 11.80 -13.65 2.52
N MET A 20 11.32 -12.95 3.55
CA MET A 20 12.06 -11.88 4.21
C MET A 20 13.03 -12.34 5.30
N ARG A 21 12.65 -13.34 6.10
CA ARG A 21 13.42 -13.83 7.25
C ARG A 21 14.70 -14.52 6.80
N TYR A 22 14.69 -15.13 5.62
CA TYR A 22 15.92 -15.47 4.91
C TYR A 22 16.38 -14.27 4.08
N LYS A 23 16.95 -13.23 4.72
CA LYS A 23 17.55 -12.03 4.07
C LYS A 23 18.43 -12.37 2.85
N VAL A 24 19.01 -13.57 2.83
CA VAL A 24 19.79 -14.14 1.73
C VAL A 24 19.01 -14.25 0.42
N LEU A 25 17.73 -14.65 0.47
CA LEU A 25 16.92 -14.81 -0.75
C LEU A 25 16.50 -13.44 -1.30
N PHE A 26 16.11 -12.50 -0.44
CA PHE A 26 15.80 -11.14 -0.87
C PHE A 26 17.04 -10.41 -1.42
N GLY A 27 18.20 -10.56 -0.77
CA GLY A 27 19.47 -10.05 -1.30
C GLY A 27 19.84 -10.65 -2.67
N LYS A 28 19.50 -11.93 -2.92
CA LYS A 28 19.64 -12.53 -4.26
C LYS A 28 18.72 -11.88 -5.30
N VAL A 29 17.49 -11.54 -4.94
CA VAL A 29 16.56 -10.82 -5.84
C VAL A 29 17.08 -9.43 -6.17
N VAL A 30 17.46 -8.66 -5.15
CA VAL A 30 18.03 -7.31 -5.32
C VAL A 30 19.30 -7.35 -6.18
N SER A 31 20.21 -8.28 -5.91
CA SER A 31 21.44 -8.41 -6.70
C SER A 31 21.19 -8.87 -8.15
N LEU A 32 20.16 -9.68 -8.39
CA LEU A 32 19.77 -10.07 -9.74
C LEU A 32 19.22 -8.87 -10.53
N ILE A 33 18.39 -8.05 -9.88
CA ILE A 33 17.88 -6.80 -10.46
C ILE A 33 19.04 -5.85 -10.74
N ALA A 34 19.95 -5.65 -9.79
CA ALA A 34 21.12 -4.80 -9.96
C ALA A 34 22.02 -5.24 -11.13
N LYS A 35 22.22 -6.55 -11.32
CA LYS A 35 22.98 -7.09 -12.48
C LYS A 35 22.34 -6.81 -13.83
N ARG A 36 21.03 -6.54 -13.86
CA ARG A 36 20.28 -6.23 -15.08
C ARG A 36 19.88 -4.75 -15.15
N ALA A 37 20.38 -3.92 -14.24
CA ALA A 37 20.03 -2.49 -14.19
C ALA A 37 20.38 -1.78 -15.51
N ASP A 38 21.49 -2.14 -16.16
CA ASP A 38 21.88 -1.57 -17.45
C ASP A 38 21.02 -2.02 -18.65
N GLN A 39 20.16 -3.02 -18.45
CA GLN A 39 19.29 -3.60 -19.49
C GLN A 39 17.80 -3.30 -19.26
N LEU A 40 17.45 -2.70 -18.12
CA LEU A 40 16.07 -2.52 -17.67
C LEU A 40 15.86 -1.07 -17.23
N ASP A 41 14.93 -0.38 -17.87
CA ASP A 41 14.56 0.97 -17.46
C ASP A 41 13.68 0.98 -16.21
N TYR A 42 12.81 -0.03 -16.07
CA TYR A 42 11.83 -0.12 -14.99
C TYR A 42 11.64 -1.55 -14.48
N VAL A 43 11.34 -1.67 -13.18
CA VAL A 43 10.97 -2.92 -12.52
C VAL A 43 9.60 -2.74 -11.86
N LEU A 44 8.64 -3.54 -12.28
CA LEU A 44 7.30 -3.58 -11.69
C LEU A 44 7.24 -4.72 -10.68
N VAL A 45 6.89 -4.38 -9.43
CA VAL A 45 6.76 -5.35 -8.34
C VAL A 45 5.29 -5.43 -7.95
N ASP A 46 4.67 -6.57 -8.21
CA ASP A 46 3.33 -6.88 -7.73
C ASP A 46 3.39 -7.38 -6.28
N THR A 47 2.50 -6.88 -5.43
CA THR A 47 2.52 -7.17 -3.99
C THR A 47 1.21 -7.84 -3.58
N PRO A 48 1.24 -8.93 -2.78
CA PRO A 48 0.03 -9.63 -2.34
C PRO A 48 -0.72 -8.88 -1.21
N GLY A 49 -0.72 -7.54 -1.22
CA GLY A 49 -1.39 -6.70 -0.21
C GLY A 49 -0.54 -6.29 1.00
N ALA A 50 0.72 -6.71 1.08
CA ALA A 50 1.63 -6.35 2.17
C ALA A 50 2.76 -5.42 1.67
N ILE A 51 2.78 -4.19 2.19
CA ILE A 51 3.73 -3.11 1.85
C ILE A 51 5.17 -3.39 2.33
N ILE A 52 5.36 -4.48 3.08
CA ILE A 52 6.55 -4.76 3.90
C ILE A 52 7.85 -4.81 3.07
N ILE A 53 7.77 -5.06 1.76
CA ILE A 53 8.96 -5.20 0.90
C ILE A 53 9.48 -3.84 0.38
N THR A 54 8.66 -2.79 0.45
CA THR A 54 8.92 -1.49 -0.18
C THR A 54 10.20 -0.82 0.34
N GLU A 55 10.43 -0.84 1.66
CA GLU A 55 11.61 -0.20 2.27
C GLU A 55 12.93 -0.82 1.77
N ALA A 56 12.93 -2.13 1.55
CA ALA A 56 14.12 -2.85 1.13
C ALA A 56 14.47 -2.59 -0.35
N PHE A 57 13.48 -2.29 -1.19
CA PHE A 57 13.72 -1.78 -2.55
C PHE A 57 14.14 -0.31 -2.53
N ALA A 58 13.47 0.51 -1.74
CA ALA A 58 13.74 1.94 -1.62
C ALA A 58 15.16 2.24 -1.11
N SER A 59 15.76 1.35 -0.32
CA SER A 59 17.15 1.50 0.13
C SER A 59 18.19 1.29 -0.98
N THR A 60 17.81 0.64 -2.09
CA THR A 60 18.75 0.24 -3.15
C THR A 60 18.47 0.95 -4.48
N PHE A 61 17.20 1.20 -4.78
CA PHE A 61 16.75 1.77 -6.04
C PHE A 61 15.78 2.92 -5.81
N PRO A 62 15.79 3.95 -6.67
CA PRO A 62 14.71 4.93 -6.73
C PRO A 62 13.37 4.20 -6.92
N THR A 63 12.53 4.21 -5.88
CA THR A 63 11.28 3.46 -5.83
C THR A 63 10.12 4.44 -5.78
N ILE A 64 9.00 4.08 -6.42
CA ILE A 64 7.73 4.81 -6.34
C ILE A 64 6.66 3.78 -5.99
N VAL A 65 5.81 4.11 -5.02
CA VAL A 65 4.66 3.27 -4.66
C VAL A 65 3.45 3.73 -5.45
N THR A 66 2.85 2.82 -6.22
CA THR A 66 1.57 3.08 -6.87
C THR A 66 0.45 2.48 -6.02
N TYR A 67 -0.34 3.33 -5.36
CA TYR A 67 -1.50 2.91 -4.61
C TYR A 67 -2.73 2.89 -5.53
N VAL A 68 -3.21 1.69 -5.82
CA VAL A 68 -4.30 1.46 -6.77
C VAL A 68 -5.64 1.53 -6.06
N VAL A 69 -6.45 2.53 -6.40
CA VAL A 69 -7.80 2.72 -5.87
C VAL A 69 -8.80 2.04 -6.79
N TYR A 70 -9.62 1.14 -6.25
CA TYR A 70 -10.72 0.54 -6.99
C TYR A 70 -11.89 1.51 -7.11
N THR A 71 -12.01 2.20 -8.25
CA THR A 71 -12.97 3.30 -8.43
C THR A 71 -14.44 2.88 -8.21
N PRO A 72 -14.94 1.75 -8.74
CA PRO A 72 -16.35 1.40 -8.60
C PRO A 72 -16.83 1.14 -7.16
N ARG A 73 -15.94 0.79 -6.22
CA ARG A 73 -16.29 0.63 -4.79
C ARG A 73 -15.90 1.82 -3.93
N SER A 74 -15.18 2.79 -4.50
CA SER A 74 -14.71 3.97 -3.77
C SER A 74 -15.59 5.20 -4.00
N ALA A 75 -16.73 5.06 -4.66
CA ALA A 75 -17.66 6.16 -4.90
C ALA A 75 -18.30 6.71 -3.61
N SER A 76 -18.37 5.90 -2.54
CA SER A 76 -18.86 6.39 -1.25
C SER A 76 -17.78 7.25 -0.55
N PRO A 77 -18.12 8.43 0.00
CA PRO A 77 -17.16 9.30 0.67
C PRO A 77 -16.41 8.61 1.82
N THR A 78 -17.10 7.74 2.57
CA THR A 78 -16.51 7.00 3.69
C THR A 78 -15.43 6.01 3.21
N THR A 79 -15.70 5.25 2.15
CA THR A 79 -14.72 4.32 1.58
C THR A 79 -13.56 5.07 0.93
N PHE A 80 -13.85 6.17 0.24
CA PHE A 80 -12.81 7.02 -0.35
C PHE A 80 -11.87 7.58 0.72
N MET A 81 -12.42 8.15 1.79
CA MET A 81 -11.63 8.70 2.89
C MET A 81 -10.80 7.61 3.59
N GLY A 82 -11.36 6.41 3.79
CA GLY A 82 -10.61 5.26 4.30
C GLY A 82 -9.41 4.89 3.42
N ASN A 83 -9.60 4.86 2.10
CA ASN A 83 -8.53 4.60 1.14
C ASN A 83 -7.46 5.71 1.14
N MET A 84 -7.86 6.98 1.24
CA MET A 84 -6.91 8.11 1.33
C MET A 84 -6.10 8.07 2.62
N LEU A 85 -6.74 7.79 3.76
CA LEU A 85 -6.05 7.62 5.04
C LEU A 85 -5.08 6.44 5.00
N TYR A 86 -5.46 5.34 4.32
CA TYR A 86 -4.56 4.21 4.13
C TYR A 86 -3.37 4.59 3.25
N ALA A 87 -3.58 5.26 2.12
CA ALA A 87 -2.50 5.76 1.28
C ALA A 87 -1.56 6.71 2.06
N CYS A 88 -2.10 7.61 2.88
CA CYS A 88 -1.31 8.47 3.76
C CYS A 88 -0.48 7.67 4.79
N SER A 89 -1.03 6.58 5.34
CA SER A 89 -0.28 5.70 6.25
C SER A 89 0.89 5.01 5.55
N ILE A 90 0.73 4.62 4.28
CA ILE A 90 1.79 4.03 3.45
C ILE A 90 2.88 5.06 3.20
N LEU A 91 2.50 6.26 2.79
CA LEU A 91 3.43 7.36 2.57
C LEU A 91 4.23 7.66 3.85
N TYR A 92 3.56 7.67 5.01
CA TYR A 92 4.20 7.92 6.30
C TYR A 92 5.18 6.81 6.71
N LYS A 93 4.78 5.54 6.57
CA LYS A 93 5.61 4.38 6.96
C LYS A 93 6.82 4.23 6.04
N THR A 94 6.59 4.28 4.74
CA THR A 94 7.64 3.98 3.74
C THR A 94 8.53 5.18 3.43
N ARG A 95 8.02 6.41 3.53
CA ARG A 95 8.69 7.65 3.10
C ARG A 95 9.14 7.63 1.63
N VAL A 96 8.45 6.86 0.80
CA VAL A 96 8.69 6.74 -0.64
C VAL A 96 7.65 7.57 -1.39
N PRO A 97 7.98 8.23 -2.53
CA PRO A 97 6.99 8.91 -3.35
C PRO A 97 5.81 7.99 -3.68
N LEU A 98 4.59 8.49 -3.47
CA LEU A 98 3.36 7.73 -3.66
C LEU A 98 2.51 8.35 -4.78
N VAL A 99 2.08 7.52 -5.72
CA VAL A 99 1.17 7.87 -6.82
C VAL A 99 -0.16 7.17 -6.58
N LEU A 100 -1.25 7.94 -6.60
CA LEU A 100 -2.61 7.42 -6.55
C LEU A 100 -3.08 7.07 -7.96
N ALA A 101 -3.43 5.81 -8.20
CA ALA A 101 -3.93 5.34 -9.48
C ALA A 101 -5.39 4.87 -9.35
N PHE A 102 -6.33 5.64 -9.91
CA PHE A 102 -7.74 5.25 -10.00
C PHE A 102 -7.93 4.18 -11.08
N ASN A 103 -8.22 2.96 -10.65
CA ASN A 103 -8.39 1.81 -11.53
C ASN A 103 -9.87 1.59 -11.87
N LYS A 104 -10.11 0.96 -13.04
CA LYS A 104 -11.44 0.63 -13.57
C LYS A 104 -12.34 1.85 -13.79
N ILE A 105 -11.78 2.92 -14.34
CA ILE A 105 -12.50 4.14 -14.68
C ILE A 105 -13.47 3.96 -15.86
N ASP A 106 -13.31 2.88 -16.63
CA ASP A 106 -14.23 2.43 -17.66
C ASP A 106 -15.59 1.99 -17.10
N VAL A 107 -15.62 1.52 -15.84
CA VAL A 107 -16.84 1.05 -15.16
C VAL A 107 -17.49 2.16 -14.32
N SER A 108 -16.69 3.07 -13.75
CA SER A 108 -17.20 4.17 -12.95
C SER A 108 -16.31 5.41 -13.07
N GLN A 109 -16.98 6.52 -13.27
CA GLN A 109 -16.39 7.82 -13.52
C GLN A 109 -15.66 8.37 -12.25
N ARG A 110 -14.49 8.99 -12.43
CA ARG A 110 -13.55 9.40 -11.35
C ARG A 110 -13.77 10.82 -10.81
N GLU A 111 -14.83 11.48 -11.22
CA GLU A 111 -15.10 12.90 -11.02
C GLU A 111 -15.17 13.25 -9.54
N PHE A 112 -15.69 12.34 -8.70
CA PHE A 112 -15.71 12.48 -7.24
C PHE A 112 -14.31 12.60 -6.61
N ALA A 113 -13.28 12.04 -7.26
CA ALA A 113 -11.91 12.11 -6.79
C ALA A 113 -11.23 13.44 -7.14
N LEU A 114 -11.65 14.12 -8.21
CA LEU A 114 -11.13 15.43 -8.61
C LEU A 114 -11.60 16.53 -7.64
N GLU A 115 -12.88 16.50 -7.27
CA GLU A 115 -13.41 17.39 -6.22
C GLU A 115 -12.72 17.18 -4.88
N SER A 116 -12.48 15.90 -4.53
CA SER A 116 -11.81 15.53 -3.29
C SER A 116 -10.31 15.84 -3.28
N HIS A 117 -9.62 15.77 -4.43
CA HIS A 117 -8.21 16.16 -4.55
C HIS A 117 -8.03 17.66 -4.28
N ASN A 118 -8.92 18.50 -4.81
CA ASN A 118 -8.89 19.93 -4.51
C ASN A 118 -9.13 20.20 -3.02
N ALA A 119 -10.03 19.47 -2.37
CA ALA A 119 -10.24 19.55 -0.93
C ALA A 119 -9.03 19.07 -0.12
N PHE A 120 -8.34 18.00 -0.56
CA PHE A 120 -7.15 17.45 0.11
C PHE A 120 -5.90 18.31 -0.08
N THR A 121 -5.72 18.94 -1.24
CA THR A 121 -4.63 19.89 -1.50
C THR A 121 -4.80 21.16 -0.69
N VAL A 122 -6.04 21.64 -0.51
CA VAL A 122 -6.35 22.76 0.39
C VAL A 122 -6.07 22.38 1.86
N ALA A 123 -6.44 21.18 2.29
CA ALA A 123 -6.11 20.66 3.63
C ALA A 123 -4.62 20.33 3.82
N GLY A 124 -3.88 20.07 2.74
CA GLY A 124 -2.43 19.82 2.76
C GLY A 124 -1.58 21.09 2.84
N GLN A 125 -2.16 22.26 2.54
CA GLN A 125 -1.50 23.56 2.73
C GLN A 125 -1.46 24.01 4.20
N SER A 126 -2.29 23.43 5.07
CA SER A 126 -2.14 23.58 6.52
C SER A 126 -1.21 22.50 7.06
N GLU A 127 0.11 22.77 7.03
CA GLU A 127 1.15 21.97 7.70
C GLU A 127 0.76 21.56 9.15
N LYS A 128 -0.07 22.37 9.80
CA LYS A 128 -0.61 22.17 11.16
C LYS A 128 -1.61 21.01 11.25
N ASP A 129 -2.44 20.76 10.23
CA ASP A 129 -3.45 19.69 10.28
C ASP A 129 -2.82 18.33 10.01
N PHE A 130 -1.78 18.27 9.18
CA PHE A 130 -0.96 17.08 8.99
C PHE A 130 -0.14 16.73 10.26
N ALA A 131 0.33 17.74 11.01
CA ALA A 131 1.01 17.54 12.29
C ALA A 131 0.06 17.00 13.39
N ASN A 132 -1.19 17.46 13.41
CA ASN A 132 -2.23 16.95 14.33
C ASN A 132 -2.67 15.52 13.96
N PHE A 133 -2.81 15.21 12.67
CA PHE A 133 -3.04 13.85 12.18
C PHE A 133 -1.86 12.92 12.53
N ARG A 134 -0.62 13.41 12.39
CA ARG A 134 0.61 12.71 12.79
C ARG A 134 0.64 12.38 14.30
N GLY A 135 0.08 13.24 15.15
CA GLY A 135 -0.09 12.96 16.58
C GLY A 135 -1.20 11.96 16.91
N SER A 136 -2.19 11.79 16.01
CA SER A 136 -3.32 10.88 16.19
C SER A 136 -3.05 9.44 15.74
N LEU A 137 -2.07 9.24 14.85
CA LEU A 137 -1.68 7.93 14.32
C LEU A 137 -0.62 7.27 15.22
N ASN A 138 -1.00 6.83 16.41
CA ASN A 138 -0.17 5.89 17.17
C ASN A 138 -0.19 4.52 16.47
N ASP A 139 0.97 3.86 16.35
CA ASP A 139 1.19 2.61 15.60
C ASP A 139 0.16 1.51 15.91
N GLU A 140 -0.34 1.41 17.15
CA GLU A 140 -1.35 0.43 17.57
C GLU A 140 -2.72 0.62 16.90
N ARG A 141 -3.15 1.87 16.65
CA ARG A 141 -4.46 2.14 16.04
C ARG A 141 -4.45 1.81 14.55
N LEU A 142 -3.32 2.04 13.88
CA LEU A 142 -3.15 1.70 12.47
C LEU A 142 -3.25 0.18 12.28
N GLU A 143 -2.51 -0.62 13.05
CA GLU A 143 -2.59 -2.10 12.96
C GLU A 143 -4.02 -2.62 13.25
N SER A 144 -4.74 -1.99 14.19
CA SER A 144 -6.16 -2.30 14.45
C SER A 144 -7.08 -1.94 13.27
N TYR A 145 -6.86 -0.83 12.58
CA TYR A 145 -7.61 -0.48 11.38
C TYR A 145 -7.28 -1.41 10.20
N LEU A 146 -6.00 -1.74 9.98
CA LEU A 146 -5.56 -2.62 8.90
C LEU A 146 -6.08 -4.06 9.05
N SER A 147 -6.08 -4.58 10.27
CA SER A 147 -6.68 -5.89 10.57
C SER A 147 -8.20 -5.92 10.38
N ARG A 148 -8.90 -4.80 10.63
CA ARG A 148 -10.34 -4.67 10.38
C ARG A 148 -10.69 -4.63 8.90
N PHE A 149 -9.91 -3.92 8.08
CA PHE A 149 -10.12 -3.90 6.63
C PHE A 149 -9.81 -5.26 5.98
N GLY A 150 -8.72 -5.93 6.40
CA GLY A 150 -8.35 -7.26 5.89
C GLY A 150 -9.36 -8.38 6.21
N ASN A 151 -10.23 -8.20 7.21
CA ASN A 151 -11.29 -9.15 7.57
C ASN A 151 -12.63 -8.89 6.87
N SER A 152 -12.77 -7.79 6.12
CA SER A 152 -14.03 -7.42 5.46
C SER A 152 -14.23 -8.04 4.06
N GLU A 153 -13.27 -8.82 3.56
CA GLU A 153 -13.43 -9.60 2.31
C GLU A 153 -14.19 -10.94 2.50
N GLY A 154 -14.71 -11.20 3.71
CA GLY A 154 -15.32 -12.48 4.12
C GLY A 154 -16.83 -12.64 3.95
N SER A 155 -17.54 -11.78 3.21
CA SER A 155 -18.97 -11.99 2.95
C SER A 155 -19.39 -11.58 1.53
N PHE A 156 -19.11 -12.45 0.57
CA PHE A 156 -19.88 -12.54 -0.67
C PHE A 156 -20.23 -14.01 -0.91
N ARG A 157 -21.40 -14.40 -0.41
CA ARG A 157 -22.35 -15.17 -1.21
C ARG A 157 -23.30 -14.16 -1.83
#